data_AF-A0A392T6E8-F1
#
_entry.id   AF-A0A392T6E8-F1
#
_cell.length_a   1.000
_cell.length_b   1.000
_cell.length_c   1.000
_cell.angle_alpha   90.00
_cell.angle_beta   90.00
_cell.angle_gamma   90.00
#
_symmetry.space_group_name_H-M   'P 1'
#
loop_
_entity.id
_entity.type
_entity.pdbx_description
1 polymer ?
#
loop_
_entity_poly.entity_id
_entity_poly.type
_entity_poly.pdbx_seq_one_letter_code
_entity_poly.pdbx_strand_id
1 'polypeptide(L)'
;ATERQSKSWSIHTRSEIIAKYQIMERIGSGAYADVYRGRRLSDDLTVALKEIHDYQSAFREIEALQMLQGSPNVVVLHEYFWREDEDAVIVLE
;
A
#
# COMPACT_ATOMS: atom_id res chain seq x y z
N ALA A 1 23.52 -12.95 7.99
CA ALA A 1 22.40 -12.06 7.65
C ALA A 1 21.39 -12.90 6.90
N THR A 2 20.22 -13.14 7.47
CA THR A 2 19.19 -13.95 6.81
C THR A 2 18.58 -13.09 5.71
N GLU A 3 18.95 -13.35 4.47
CA GLU A 3 18.18 -12.93 3.30
C GLU A 3 16.74 -13.37 3.55
N ARG A 4 15.84 -12.40 3.78
CA ARG A 4 14.41 -12.67 3.66
C ARG A 4 14.22 -13.08 2.20
N GLN A 5 13.96 -14.37 2.01
CA GLN A 5 13.55 -14.93 0.74
C GLN A 5 12.58 -13.94 0.09
N SER A 6 13.01 -13.35 -1.03
CA SER A 6 12.22 -12.41 -1.79
C SER A 6 10.96 -13.14 -2.22
N LYS A 7 9.88 -12.95 -1.47
CA LYS A 7 8.53 -13.27 -1.91
C LYS A 7 8.39 -12.58 -3.28
N SER A 8 8.33 -13.35 -4.36
CA SER A 8 8.33 -12.87 -5.74
C SER A 8 7.02 -12.16 -6.15
N TRP A 9 6.29 -11.59 -5.19
CA TRP A 9 5.06 -10.88 -5.41
C TRP A 9 5.33 -9.42 -5.10
N SER A 10 5.25 -8.61 -6.15
CA SER A 10 5.43 -7.17 -6.08
C SER A 10 4.13 -6.51 -6.49
N ILE A 11 3.81 -5.40 -5.85
CA ILE A 11 2.75 -4.49 -6.27
C ILE A 11 2.75 -4.21 -7.80
N HIS A 12 3.91 -4.23 -8.46
CA HIS A 12 4.06 -4.02 -9.90
C HIS A 12 3.40 -5.10 -10.79
N THR A 13 3.06 -6.28 -10.25
CA THR A 13 2.46 -7.38 -11.02
C THR A 13 0.98 -7.62 -10.66
N ARG A 14 0.40 -6.86 -9.73
CA ARG A 14 -0.98 -7.06 -9.26
C ARG A 14 -1.97 -6.33 -10.17
N SER A 15 -2.61 -7.09 -11.05
CA SER A 15 -3.52 -6.59 -12.09
C SER A 15 -4.56 -5.59 -11.58
N GLU A 16 -5.20 -5.87 -10.45
CA GLU A 16 -6.22 -5.00 -9.84
C GLU A 16 -5.66 -3.64 -9.37
N ILE A 17 -4.36 -3.58 -9.04
CA ILE A 17 -3.69 -2.35 -8.62
C ILE A 17 -3.22 -1.59 -9.86
N ILE A 18 -2.48 -2.24 -10.77
CA ILE A 18 -1.93 -1.57 -11.97
C ILE A 18 -3.02 -1.12 -12.96
N ALA A 19 -4.22 -1.70 -12.90
CA ALA A 19 -5.38 -1.24 -13.66
C ALA A 19 -5.97 0.08 -13.13
N LYS A 20 -5.70 0.43 -11.87
CA LYS A 20 -6.24 1.63 -11.20
C LYS A 20 -5.18 2.69 -10.91
N TYR A 21 -3.93 2.28 -10.73
CA TYR A 21 -2.83 3.13 -10.31
C TYR A 21 -1.60 2.89 -11.17
N GLN A 22 -0.99 3.97 -11.66
CA GLN A 22 0.39 3.92 -12.13
C GLN A 22 1.31 3.93 -10.93
N ILE A 23 2.08 2.86 -10.76
CA ILE A 23 3.12 2.77 -9.72
C ILE A 23 4.39 3.40 -10.26
N MET A 24 4.98 4.33 -9.50
CA MET A 24 6.16 5.09 -9.87
C MET A 24 7.36 4.67 -9.01
N GLU A 25 8.19 5.61 -8.59
CA GLU A 25 9.36 5.35 -7.75
C GLU A 25 9.00 4.87 -6.33
N ARG A 26 9.85 4.00 -5.76
CA ARG A 26 9.81 3.70 -4.33
C ARG A 26 10.34 4.90 -3.55
N ILE A 27 9.52 5.44 -2.65
CA ILE A 27 9.83 6.63 -1.84
C ILE A 27 10.19 6.29 -0.38
N GLY A 28 9.91 5.06 0.06
CA GLY A 28 10.26 4.58 1.39
C GLY A 28 10.43 3.07 1.41
N SER A 29 11.31 2.59 2.28
CA SER A 29 11.51 1.17 2.55
C SER A 29 11.83 0.98 4.02
N GLY A 30 11.23 -0.02 4.64
CA GLY A 30 11.38 -0.30 6.06
C GLY A 30 11.19 -1.77 6.38
N ALA A 31 11.39 -2.13 7.65
CA ALA A 31 11.33 -3.53 8.08
C ALA A 31 9.95 -4.19 7.86
N TYR A 32 8.88 -3.38 7.74
CA TYR A 32 7.50 -3.81 7.70
C TYR A 32 6.77 -3.47 6.39
N ALA A 33 7.31 -2.54 5.60
CA ALA A 33 6.65 -2.12 4.37
C ALA A 33 7.61 -1.39 3.42
N ASP A 34 7.30 -1.48 2.14
CA ASP A 34 7.78 -0.57 1.11
C ASP A 34 6.68 0.43 0.73
N VAL A 35 7.06 1.67 0.45
CA VAL A 35 6.13 2.74 0.04
C VAL A 35 6.53 3.26 -1.33
N TYR A 36 5.58 3.25 -2.26
CA TYR A 36 5.75 3.72 -3.62
C TYR A 36 4.92 4.97 -3.83
N ARG A 37 5.49 5.93 -4.55
CA ARG A 37 4.66 6.97 -5.15
C ARG A 37 3.84 6.34 -6.27
N GLY A 38 2.61 6.78 -6.42
CA GLY A 38 1.82 6.45 -7.59
C GLY A 38 0.84 7.54 -7.96
N ARG A 39 0.08 7.24 -9.01
CA ARG A 39 -0.91 8.12 -9.58
C ARG A 39 -2.17 7.34 -9.92
N ARG A 40 -3.31 7.76 -9.37
CA ARG A 40 -4.60 7.16 -9.69
C ARG A 40 -5.00 7.52 -11.12
N LEU A 41 -5.33 6.52 -11.93
CA LEU A 41 -5.55 6.70 -13.36
C LEU A 41 -6.88 7.40 -13.69
N SER A 42 -7.85 7.39 -12.78
CA SER A 42 -9.17 7.98 -13.02
C SER A 42 -9.18 9.50 -13.01
N ASP A 43 -8.27 10.12 -12.24
CA ASP A 43 -8.29 11.57 -11.97
C ASP A 43 -6.91 12.18 -11.69
N ASP A 44 -5.84 11.42 -11.97
CA ASP A 44 -4.45 11.86 -11.82
C ASP A 44 -4.04 12.24 -10.37
N LEU A 45 -4.80 11.80 -9.36
CA LEU A 45 -4.47 12.01 -7.96
C LEU A 45 -3.12 11.33 -7.63
N THR A 46 -2.17 12.11 -7.10
CA THR A 46 -0.93 11.56 -6.53
C THR A 46 -1.26 10.84 -5.23
N VAL A 47 -0.74 9.63 -5.06
CA VAL A 47 -1.00 8.77 -3.91
C VAL A 47 0.29 8.09 -3.44
N ALA A 48 0.30 7.64 -2.18
CA ALA A 48 1.27 6.68 -1.67
C ALA A 48 0.66 5.27 -1.64
N LEU A 49 1.31 4.31 -2.29
CA LEU A 49 0.95 2.89 -2.21
C LEU A 49 1.92 2.20 -1.25
N LYS A 50 1.43 1.79 -0.08
CA LYS A 50 2.21 1.12 0.95
C LYS A 50 1.95 -0.38 0.92
N GLU A 51 2.96 -1.14 0.53
CA GLU A 51 3.00 -2.61 0.48
C GLU A 51 3.52 -3.14 1.83
N ILE A 52 2.65 -3.77 2.61
CA ILE A 52 2.90 -4.19 4.00
C ILE A 52 3.18 -5.69 4.05
N HIS A 53 4.36 -6.05 4.54
CA HIS A 53 4.87 -7.43 4.57
C HIS A 53 4.37 -8.26 5.78
N ASP A 54 3.74 -7.61 6.76
CA ASP A 54 3.16 -8.26 7.93
C ASP A 54 1.63 -8.10 7.97
N TYR A 55 0.94 -9.23 7.81
CA TYR A 55 -0.53 -9.31 7.76
C TYR A 55 -1.21 -8.69 8.99
N GLN A 56 -0.72 -9.01 10.20
CA GLN A 56 -1.36 -8.52 11.43
C GLN A 56 -1.20 -7.00 11.58
N SER A 57 -0.06 -6.46 11.17
CA SER A 57 0.18 -5.02 11.16
C SER A 57 -0.69 -4.30 10.13
N ALA A 58 -0.87 -4.89 8.94
CA ALA A 58 -1.72 -4.32 7.91
C ALA A 58 -3.18 -4.20 8.38
N PHE A 59 -3.73 -5.22 9.05
CA PHE A 59 -5.11 -5.18 9.56
C PHE A 59 -5.32 -4.03 10.54
N ARG A 60 -4.43 -3.90 11.53
CA ARG A 60 -4.50 -2.83 12.55
C ARG A 60 -4.38 -1.44 11.92
N GLU A 61 -3.55 -1.30 10.90
CA GLU A 61 -3.37 -0.02 10.20
C GLU A 61 -4.63 0.36 9.42
N ILE A 62 -5.24 -0.59 8.70
CA ILE A 62 -6.51 -0.36 7.98
C ILE A 62 -7.62 0.04 8.97
N GLU A 63 -7.78 -0.70 10.07
CA GLU A 63 -8.79 -0.41 11.10
C GLU A 63 -8.61 1.00 11.69
N ALA A 64 -7.38 1.35 12.08
CA ALA A 64 -7.08 2.67 12.63
C ALA A 64 -7.37 3.80 11.62
N LEU A 65 -7.00 3.63 10.35
CA LEU A 65 -7.26 4.62 9.30
C LEU A 65 -8.76 4.77 9.01
N GLN A 66 -9.53 3.69 9.01
CA GLN A 66 -10.98 3.73 8.86
C GLN A 66 -11.64 4.47 10.04
N MET A 67 -11.18 4.24 11.26
CA MET A 67 -11.70 4.92 12.45
C MET A 67 -11.42 6.42 12.46
N LEU A 68 -10.30 6.84 11.86
CA LEU A 68 -9.85 8.24 11.83
C LEU A 68 -10.26 8.98 10.55
N GLN A 69 -11.03 8.34 9.66
CA GLN A 69 -11.43 8.92 8.38
C GLN A 69 -12.15 10.26 8.57
N GLY A 70 -11.71 11.28 7.82
CA GLY A 70 -12.24 12.65 7.92
C GLY A 70 -11.57 13.52 8.98
N SER A 71 -10.60 12.99 9.74
CA SER A 71 -9.79 13.80 10.66
C SER A 71 -8.84 14.73 9.86
N PRO A 72 -8.76 16.02 10.19
CA PRO A 72 -8.07 17.02 9.35
C PRO A 72 -6.54 16.89 9.30
N ASN A 73 -5.94 16.02 10.13
CA ASN A 73 -4.48 15.84 10.23
C ASN A 73 -4.07 14.36 10.14
N VAL A 74 -4.96 13.51 9.63
CA VAL A 74 -4.69 12.09 9.42
C VAL A 74 -4.78 11.83 7.93
N VAL A 75 -3.80 11.11 7.39
CA VAL A 75 -3.76 10.73 5.99
C VAL A 75 -5.02 9.97 5.59
N VAL A 76 -5.56 10.28 4.41
CA VAL A 76 -6.78 9.65 3.91
C VAL A 76 -6.45 8.26 3.37
N LEU A 77 -7.19 7.25 3.83
CA LEU A 77 -7.23 5.93 3.19
C LEU A 77 -8.20 5.96 2.01
N HIS A 78 -7.68 5.84 0.79
CA HIS A 78 -8.50 5.79 -0.42
C HIS A 78 -9.05 4.39 -0.71
N GLU A 79 -8.19 3.37 -0.58
CA GLU A 79 -8.50 2.00 -0.93
C GLU A 79 -7.47 1.06 -0.27
N TYR A 80 -7.81 -0.21 -0.12
CA TYR A 80 -6.85 -1.24 0.26
C TYR A 80 -7.07 -2.51 -0.58
N PHE A 81 -5.99 -3.24 -0.82
CA PHE A 81 -5.98 -4.50 -1.55
C PHE A 81 -5.47 -5.60 -0.62
N TRP A 82 -6.32 -6.61 -0.40
CA TRP A 82 -6.09 -7.64 0.59
C TRP A 82 -6.30 -9.03 -0.02
N ARG A 83 -5.32 -9.93 0.16
CA ARG A 83 -5.41 -11.36 -0.17
C ARG A 83 -4.63 -12.17 0.86
N GLU A 84 -5.03 -13.40 1.11
CA GLU A 84 -4.45 -14.25 2.17
C GLU A 84 -2.96 -14.57 1.95
N ASP A 85 -2.53 -14.70 0.68
CA ASP A 85 -1.17 -15.11 0.32
C ASP A 85 -0.26 -13.98 -0.17
N GLU A 86 -0.75 -12.74 -0.19
CA GLU A 86 -0.03 -11.56 -0.70
C GLU A 86 0.12 -10.48 0.36
N ASP A 87 1.12 -9.63 0.18
CA ASP A 87 1.28 -8.43 1.00
C ASP A 87 0.08 -7.50 0.81
N ALA A 88 -0.43 -6.95 1.90
CA ALA A 88 -1.51 -5.99 1.84
C ALA A 88 -1.00 -4.68 1.24
N VAL A 89 -1.79 -4.05 0.38
CA VAL A 89 -1.45 -2.73 -0.15
C VAL A 89 -2.51 -1.74 0.30
N ILE A 90 -2.11 -0.67 0.99
CA ILE A 90 -2.99 0.45 1.33
C ILE A 90 -2.63 1.66 0.47
N VAL A 91 -3.65 2.36 -0.03
CA VAL A 91 -3.52 3.54 -0.88
C VAL A 91 -3.89 4.77 -0.08
N LEU A 92 -2.96 5.71 0.00
CA LEU A 92 -3.01 6.89 0.85
C LEU A 92 -2.84 8.19 0.03
N GLU A 93 -3.32 9.31 0.57
CA GLU A 93 -2.98 10.69 0.11
C GLU A 93 -1.46 10.94 0.10
#